data_AF-A0AA38VTX1-F1
#
_entry.id   AF-A0AA38VTX1-F1
#
_cell.length_a   1.000
_cell.length_b   1.000
_cell.length_c   1.000
_cell.angle_alpha   90.00
_cell.angle_beta   90.00
_cell.angle_gamma   90.00
#
_symmetry.space_group_name_H-M   'P 1'
#
loop_
_entity.id
_entity.type
_entity.pdbx_description
1 polymer ?
#
loop_
_entity_poly.entity_id
_entity_poly.type
_entity_poly.pdbx_seq_one_letter_code
_entity_poly.pdbx_strand_id
1 'polypeptide(L)'
;MDVTKLGLGPAPEDGLNKVHHAKTKNGVPVKFQNVYPSWQHPSPLSMFWKMISGHITGKIKWPETTPPTVNIVKPEFLQDRFGSEELRTTWLGHACHYVEFPSGLRVLFDPVMEDRCSPLSWLGPKRYNPRACGIADLPFLDAVVISHSHYDHLSYPTVLEITKHHPKAHFFVGMGLASWFRSMGVQHVTEMDWWEDADLTLHLDGPAAKTEADAEPDAKRATVTAKISCLPSQHTSSRVPGVIDTTLWCSWAVRSGATPGEERSLWFGGDTGYRAVPELPAGEDDWGEAHEHLPRNPQFKQIGELRGPFDLGLIPIGAYEPRYIMSAMHADPADAVEIFRDTRCQRAIGIHWGTWTLTTEPVLEPPKRLRAALKRRGIAETGVFDVCDIGESRVF
;
A
#
# COMPACT_ATOMS: atom_id res chain seq x y z
N MET A 1 22.15 -5.11 -9.40
CA MET A 1 21.30 -5.20 -8.20
C MET A 1 21.22 -6.65 -7.84
N ASP A 2 21.46 -6.95 -6.57
CA ASP A 2 21.36 -8.30 -6.02
C ASP A 2 20.20 -8.33 -5.03
N VAL A 3 19.36 -9.36 -5.12
CA VAL A 3 18.25 -9.58 -4.19
C VAL A 3 18.36 -10.97 -3.60
N THR A 4 18.44 -11.06 -2.28
CA THR A 4 18.52 -12.31 -1.53
C THR A 4 17.29 -12.46 -0.65
N LYS A 5 16.43 -13.42 -0.99
CA LYS A 5 15.28 -13.77 -0.15
C LYS A 5 15.78 -14.54 1.08
N LEU A 6 15.52 -14.01 2.28
CA LEU A 6 16.02 -14.55 3.55
C LEU A 6 15.09 -15.59 4.18
N GLY A 7 13.80 -15.60 3.78
CA GLY A 7 12.76 -16.42 4.42
C GLY A 7 12.09 -15.67 5.55
N LEU A 8 11.51 -16.39 6.53
CA LEU A 8 10.73 -15.80 7.63
C LEU A 8 11.61 -14.94 8.56
N GLY A 9 11.25 -13.67 8.74
CA GLY A 9 11.73 -12.83 9.84
C GLY A 9 10.91 -13.07 11.13
N PRO A 10 11.10 -12.25 12.20
CA PRO A 10 10.32 -12.39 13.43
C PRO A 10 8.79 -12.35 13.18
N ALA A 11 8.06 -13.42 13.49
CA ALA A 11 6.64 -13.51 13.14
C ALA A 11 5.83 -13.99 14.36
N PRO A 12 4.55 -13.63 14.45
CA PRO A 12 3.66 -14.26 15.42
C PRO A 12 3.45 -15.74 15.07
N GLU A 13 2.99 -16.53 16.04
CA GLU A 13 2.84 -17.99 15.90
C GLU A 13 1.98 -18.39 14.68
N ASP A 14 0.89 -17.68 14.44
CA ASP A 14 0.00 -17.90 13.30
C ASP A 14 0.71 -17.61 11.95
N GLY A 15 1.55 -16.57 11.92
CA GLY A 15 2.43 -16.25 10.79
C GLY A 15 3.47 -17.34 10.51
N LEU A 16 4.13 -17.85 11.56
CA LEU A 16 5.08 -18.97 11.47
C LEU A 16 4.40 -20.25 10.95
N ASN A 17 3.17 -20.49 11.39
CA ASN A 17 2.37 -21.65 10.99
C ASN A 17 1.66 -21.49 9.64
N LYS A 18 1.78 -20.31 9.00
CA LYS A 18 1.18 -19.99 7.69
C LYS A 18 -0.32 -20.28 7.62
N VAL A 19 -1.06 -19.90 8.66
CA VAL A 19 -2.51 -20.20 8.78
C VAL A 19 -3.37 -19.54 7.70
N HIS A 20 -2.85 -18.50 7.05
CA HIS A 20 -3.49 -17.81 5.94
C HIS A 20 -3.47 -18.61 4.63
N HIS A 21 -2.72 -19.71 4.57
CA HIS A 21 -2.79 -20.65 3.44
C HIS A 21 -3.97 -21.61 3.64
N ALA A 22 -5.05 -21.41 2.90
CA ALA A 22 -6.15 -22.36 2.87
C ALA A 22 -5.73 -23.62 2.10
N LYS A 23 -5.80 -24.77 2.77
CA LYS A 23 -5.36 -26.06 2.25
C LYS A 23 -6.56 -26.99 2.02
N THR A 24 -6.46 -27.87 1.03
CA THR A 24 -7.37 -29.01 0.88
C THR A 24 -7.27 -29.96 2.07
N LYS A 25 -8.18 -30.94 2.17
CA LYS A 25 -8.10 -32.04 3.15
C LYS A 25 -6.77 -32.80 3.09
N ASN A 26 -6.11 -32.80 1.93
CA ASN A 26 -4.82 -33.48 1.71
C ASN A 26 -3.61 -32.54 1.92
N GLY A 27 -3.82 -31.34 2.47
CA GLY A 27 -2.75 -30.38 2.79
C GLY A 27 -2.25 -29.54 1.61
N VAL A 28 -2.81 -29.70 0.41
CA VAL A 28 -2.41 -28.92 -0.78
C VAL A 28 -2.95 -27.48 -0.68
N PRO A 29 -2.10 -26.43 -0.74
CA PRO A 29 -2.56 -25.04 -0.78
C PRO A 29 -3.42 -24.75 -2.01
N VAL A 30 -4.52 -24.02 -1.83
CA VAL A 30 -5.47 -23.70 -2.92
C VAL A 30 -5.65 -22.19 -3.08
N LYS A 31 -5.76 -21.47 -1.98
CA LYS A 31 -6.00 -20.03 -1.93
C LYS A 31 -5.52 -19.46 -0.60
N PHE A 32 -5.53 -18.14 -0.49
CA PHE A 32 -5.29 -17.43 0.75
C PHE A 32 -6.60 -17.13 1.48
N GLN A 33 -6.50 -16.81 2.77
CA GLN A 33 -7.66 -16.47 3.60
C GLN A 33 -7.28 -15.50 4.72
N ASN A 34 -8.24 -14.66 5.09
CA ASN A 34 -8.20 -13.93 6.35
C ASN A 34 -8.61 -14.88 7.49
N VAL A 35 -7.88 -14.85 8.60
CA VAL A 35 -8.02 -15.83 9.70
C VAL A 35 -8.59 -15.23 10.98
N TYR A 36 -8.72 -13.91 11.05
CA TYR A 36 -9.16 -13.20 12.24
C TYR A 36 -10.67 -12.89 12.19
N PRO A 37 -11.36 -12.85 13.35
CA PRO A 37 -12.79 -12.52 13.41
C PRO A 37 -13.15 -11.11 12.92
N SER A 38 -12.16 -10.23 12.77
CA SER A 38 -12.29 -8.92 12.13
C SER A 38 -12.63 -9.01 10.63
N TRP A 39 -12.53 -10.18 10.02
CA TRP A 39 -12.96 -10.45 8.66
C TRP A 39 -14.35 -11.08 8.63
N GLN A 40 -15.21 -10.55 7.75
CA GLN A 40 -16.46 -11.20 7.37
C GLN A 40 -16.44 -11.42 5.87
N HIS A 41 -16.76 -12.62 5.40
CA HIS A 41 -16.75 -12.93 3.97
C HIS A 41 -17.81 -12.09 3.25
N PRO A 42 -17.41 -11.16 2.37
CA PRO A 42 -18.37 -10.48 1.52
C PRO A 42 -18.95 -11.53 0.56
N SER A 43 -20.27 -11.73 0.59
CA SER A 43 -20.93 -12.51 -0.45
C SER A 43 -21.06 -11.61 -1.68
N PRO A 44 -20.39 -11.89 -2.82
CA PRO A 44 -20.43 -11.01 -3.99
C PRO A 44 -21.84 -10.78 -4.50
N LEU A 45 -22.68 -11.83 -4.45
CA LEU A 45 -24.10 -11.74 -4.78
C LEU A 45 -24.85 -10.82 -3.82
N SER A 46 -24.64 -10.98 -2.51
CA SER A 46 -25.24 -10.12 -1.48
C SER A 46 -24.80 -8.67 -1.64
N MET A 47 -23.51 -8.43 -1.85
CA MET A 47 -22.93 -7.11 -2.09
C MET A 47 -23.54 -6.44 -3.32
N PHE A 48 -23.62 -7.15 -4.45
CA PHE A 48 -24.27 -6.67 -5.66
C PHE A 48 -25.74 -6.27 -5.42
N TRP A 49 -26.52 -7.14 -4.77
CA TRP A 49 -27.92 -6.85 -4.44
C TRP A 49 -28.08 -5.70 -3.46
N LYS A 50 -27.22 -5.61 -2.43
CA LYS A 50 -27.21 -4.50 -1.46
C LYS A 50 -26.89 -3.17 -2.14
N MET A 51 -25.89 -3.14 -3.01
CA MET A 51 -25.52 -1.95 -3.79
C MET A 51 -26.64 -1.52 -4.74
N ILE A 52 -27.24 -2.45 -5.48
CA ILE A 52 -28.37 -2.16 -6.38
C ILE A 52 -29.60 -1.67 -5.61
N SER A 53 -29.99 -2.39 -4.56
CA SER A 53 -31.11 -2.01 -3.71
C SER A 53 -30.89 -0.63 -3.08
N GLY A 54 -29.68 -0.35 -2.59
CA GLY A 54 -29.31 0.95 -2.04
C GLY A 54 -29.44 2.08 -3.08
N HIS A 55 -29.05 1.84 -4.33
CA HIS A 55 -29.23 2.83 -5.40
C HIS A 55 -30.69 3.05 -5.76
N ILE A 56 -31.48 1.98 -5.92
CA ILE A 56 -32.91 2.08 -6.27
C ILE A 56 -33.70 2.78 -5.15
N THR A 57 -33.35 2.51 -3.89
CA THR A 57 -33.98 3.13 -2.72
C THR A 57 -33.45 4.54 -2.41
N GLY A 58 -32.42 5.01 -3.12
CA GLY A 58 -31.78 6.31 -2.89
C GLY A 58 -30.91 6.40 -1.63
N LYS A 59 -30.71 5.28 -0.92
CA LYS A 59 -29.82 5.19 0.26
C LYS A 59 -28.34 5.29 -0.11
N ILE A 60 -27.99 4.88 -1.32
CA ILE A 60 -26.64 4.96 -1.88
C ILE A 60 -26.65 5.93 -3.06
N LYS A 61 -25.74 6.89 -3.03
CA LYS A 61 -25.51 7.84 -4.12
C LYS A 61 -24.06 7.75 -4.55
N TRP A 62 -23.82 7.72 -5.85
CA TRP A 62 -22.46 7.89 -6.37
C TRP A 62 -21.97 9.31 -6.06
N PRO A 63 -20.69 9.47 -5.71
CA PRO A 63 -20.18 10.75 -5.28
C PRO A 63 -19.97 11.69 -6.47
N GLU A 64 -20.14 12.98 -6.20
CA GLU A 64 -19.85 14.04 -7.16
C GLU A 64 -18.35 14.17 -7.38
N THR A 65 -17.93 14.15 -8.64
CA THR A 65 -16.52 14.26 -9.06
C THR A 65 -16.19 15.60 -9.73
N THR A 66 -17.17 16.51 -9.74
CA THR A 66 -16.99 17.85 -10.30
C THR A 66 -16.08 18.69 -9.38
N PRO A 67 -15.06 19.38 -9.93
CA PRO A 67 -14.19 20.25 -9.15
C PRO A 67 -14.96 21.31 -8.33
N PRO A 68 -14.40 21.77 -7.19
CA PRO A 68 -13.04 21.50 -6.71
C PRO A 68 -12.88 20.10 -6.08
N THR A 69 -11.82 19.40 -6.48
CA THR A 69 -11.38 18.09 -5.96
C THR A 69 -10.00 18.25 -5.30
N VAL A 70 -9.11 17.28 -5.45
CA VAL A 70 -7.72 17.35 -4.97
C VAL A 70 -6.90 18.20 -5.95
N ASN A 71 -6.01 19.06 -5.46
CA ASN A 71 -5.15 19.82 -6.37
C ASN A 71 -4.12 18.89 -7.01
N ILE A 72 -3.64 19.30 -8.18
CA ILE A 72 -2.65 18.57 -8.94
C ILE A 72 -1.50 19.51 -9.21
N VAL A 73 -0.33 19.14 -8.71
CA VAL A 73 0.91 19.89 -8.86
C VAL A 73 1.92 19.08 -9.66
N LYS A 74 2.86 19.77 -10.31
CA LYS A 74 3.96 19.10 -10.98
C LYS A 74 4.91 18.51 -9.92
N PRO A 75 5.29 17.22 -10.01
CA PRO A 75 6.22 16.63 -9.06
C PRO A 75 7.63 17.26 -9.11
N GLU A 76 8.26 17.36 -7.95
CA GLU A 76 9.65 17.82 -7.78
C GLU A 76 10.53 16.69 -7.24
N PHE A 77 10.99 15.82 -8.15
CA PHE A 77 11.88 14.70 -7.82
C PHE A 77 13.33 15.16 -7.63
N LEU A 78 14.05 14.50 -6.74
CA LEU A 78 15.49 14.73 -6.60
C LEU A 78 16.22 14.29 -7.87
N GLN A 79 17.00 15.21 -8.43
CA GLN A 79 17.85 14.93 -9.60
C GLN A 79 19.13 14.18 -9.21
N ASP A 80 19.55 14.31 -7.95
CA ASP A 80 20.63 13.54 -7.33
C ASP A 80 20.03 12.58 -6.29
N ARG A 81 20.39 11.30 -6.35
CA ARG A 81 19.92 10.27 -5.41
C ARG A 81 20.25 10.61 -3.96
N PHE A 82 21.31 11.38 -3.73
CA PHE A 82 21.80 11.79 -2.41
C PHE A 82 21.51 13.27 -2.09
N GLY A 83 20.64 13.92 -2.86
CA GLY A 83 20.32 15.35 -2.69
C GLY A 83 19.48 15.70 -1.44
N SER A 84 19.20 14.75 -0.56
CA SER A 84 18.42 14.93 0.67
C SER A 84 18.86 13.94 1.74
N GLU A 85 18.95 14.40 2.99
CA GLU A 85 19.15 13.55 4.18
C GLU A 85 17.81 13.09 4.80
N GLU A 86 16.70 13.63 4.32
CA GLU A 86 15.34 13.31 4.79
C GLU A 86 14.64 12.28 3.90
N LEU A 87 13.76 11.48 4.51
CA LEU A 87 12.89 10.57 3.77
C LEU A 87 11.84 11.41 3.03
N ARG A 88 11.73 11.22 1.72
CA ARG A 88 10.74 11.94 0.91
C ARG A 88 9.73 10.99 0.30
N THR A 89 8.49 11.44 0.20
CA THR A 89 7.44 10.73 -0.53
C THR A 89 6.70 11.70 -1.43
N THR A 90 6.40 11.27 -2.64
CA THR A 90 5.59 12.02 -3.60
C THR A 90 4.35 11.21 -3.93
N TRP A 91 3.18 11.79 -3.66
CA TRP A 91 1.92 11.09 -3.96
C TRP A 91 1.58 11.23 -5.44
N LEU A 92 1.50 10.11 -6.17
CA LEU A 92 1.18 10.11 -7.60
C LEU A 92 -0.30 9.79 -7.88
N GLY A 93 -1.12 9.78 -6.83
CA GLY A 93 -2.54 9.46 -6.87
C GLY A 93 -2.85 8.05 -6.36
N HIS A 94 -4.03 7.88 -5.78
CA HIS A 94 -4.54 6.63 -5.22
C HIS A 94 -3.58 6.02 -4.19
N ALA A 95 -3.20 4.76 -4.33
CA ALA A 95 -2.17 4.11 -3.50
C ALA A 95 -0.73 4.42 -3.97
N CYS A 96 -0.55 5.07 -5.12
CA CYS A 96 0.76 5.21 -5.73
C CYS A 96 1.61 6.30 -5.08
N HIS A 97 2.74 5.90 -4.50
CA HIS A 97 3.74 6.81 -3.96
C HIS A 97 5.12 6.47 -4.51
N TYR A 98 5.85 7.52 -4.89
CA TYR A 98 7.27 7.46 -5.19
C TYR A 98 8.07 7.93 -3.97
N VAL A 99 8.86 7.02 -3.40
CA VAL A 99 9.58 7.25 -2.14
C VAL A 99 11.07 7.32 -2.40
N GLU A 100 11.68 8.37 -1.86
CA GLU A 100 13.10 8.68 -1.98
C GLU A 100 13.76 8.55 -0.61
N PHE A 101 14.52 7.48 -0.42
CA PHE A 101 15.28 7.26 0.81
C PHE A 101 16.59 8.06 0.80
N PRO A 102 17.06 8.56 1.96
CA PRO A 102 18.35 9.23 2.10
C PRO A 102 19.55 8.37 1.70
N SER A 103 19.41 7.05 1.86
CA SER A 103 20.38 6.05 1.39
C SER A 103 20.59 6.05 -0.13
N GLY A 104 19.74 6.77 -0.87
CA GLY A 104 19.69 6.80 -2.32
C GLY A 104 18.62 5.87 -2.91
N LEU A 105 18.08 4.89 -2.18
CA LEU A 105 17.06 3.97 -2.70
C LEU A 105 15.81 4.71 -3.22
N ARG A 106 15.27 4.29 -4.36
CA ARG A 106 13.99 4.76 -4.91
C ARG A 106 12.99 3.62 -5.05
N VAL A 107 11.85 3.75 -4.37
CA VAL A 107 10.80 2.72 -4.33
C VAL A 107 9.48 3.31 -4.81
N LEU A 108 8.79 2.58 -5.69
CA LEU A 108 7.46 2.91 -6.17
C LEU A 108 6.44 1.89 -5.65
N PHE A 109 5.38 2.37 -5.02
CA PHE A 109 4.33 1.52 -4.45
C PHE A 109 3.09 1.54 -5.36
N ASP A 110 2.49 0.37 -5.62
CA ASP A 110 1.24 0.16 -6.37
C ASP A 110 1.01 1.13 -7.57
N PRO A 111 1.92 1.17 -8.55
CA PRO A 111 1.83 2.14 -9.63
C PRO A 111 0.73 1.79 -10.63
N VAL A 112 -0.27 2.68 -10.73
CA VAL A 112 -1.33 2.67 -11.75
C VAL A 112 -1.45 4.05 -12.39
N MET A 113 -0.94 4.17 -13.61
CA MET A 113 -0.85 5.44 -14.33
C MET A 113 -1.99 5.66 -15.32
N GLU A 114 -2.86 4.67 -15.50
CA GLU A 114 -3.95 4.66 -16.48
C GLU A 114 -5.14 5.49 -16.05
N ASP A 115 -5.96 5.90 -17.01
CA ASP A 115 -7.20 6.62 -16.72
C ASP A 115 -8.25 5.73 -16.05
N ARG A 116 -8.22 4.41 -16.25
CA ARG A 116 -9.18 3.47 -15.70
C ARG A 116 -8.51 2.30 -14.99
N CYS A 117 -9.03 1.95 -13.82
CA CYS A 117 -8.66 0.73 -13.10
C CYS A 117 -9.59 -0.42 -13.51
N SER A 118 -9.34 -1.00 -14.68
CA SER A 118 -10.20 -2.03 -15.29
C SER A 118 -9.43 -2.93 -16.26
N PRO A 119 -9.86 -4.18 -16.49
CA PRO A 119 -9.33 -4.99 -17.59
C PRO A 119 -9.59 -4.38 -18.98
N LEU A 120 -10.57 -3.48 -19.10
CA LEU A 120 -10.99 -2.88 -20.36
C LEU A 120 -10.75 -1.37 -20.32
N SER A 121 -10.09 -0.82 -21.34
CA SER A 121 -9.76 0.61 -21.42
C SER A 121 -10.98 1.53 -21.55
N TRP A 122 -12.14 0.99 -21.93
CA TRP A 122 -13.38 1.75 -22.16
C TRP A 122 -14.46 1.55 -21.08
N LEU A 123 -14.27 0.59 -20.16
CA LEU A 123 -15.25 0.23 -19.12
C LEU A 123 -14.59 0.26 -17.74
N GLY A 124 -15.37 0.51 -16.67
CA GLY A 124 -14.87 0.54 -15.29
C GLY A 124 -14.53 1.95 -14.79
N PRO A 125 -14.11 2.12 -13.54
CA PRO A 125 -13.95 3.44 -12.92
C PRO A 125 -12.92 4.29 -13.67
N LYS A 126 -13.27 5.53 -13.99
CA LYS A 126 -12.34 6.52 -14.58
C LYS A 126 -11.84 7.45 -13.50
N ARG A 127 -10.56 7.81 -13.53
CA ARG A 127 -10.02 8.82 -12.61
C ARG A 127 -10.70 10.15 -12.86
N TYR A 128 -11.01 10.86 -11.78
CA TYR A 128 -11.56 12.21 -11.85
C TYR A 128 -10.48 13.29 -11.72
N ASN A 129 -9.32 12.94 -11.17
CA ASN A 129 -8.12 13.78 -11.19
C ASN A 129 -7.09 13.17 -12.16
N PRO A 130 -6.53 13.95 -13.13
CA PRO A 130 -5.47 13.46 -13.99
C PRO A 130 -4.20 13.10 -13.21
N ARG A 131 -3.33 12.29 -13.83
CA ARG A 131 -2.00 11.99 -13.27
C ARG A 131 -1.11 13.24 -13.26
N ALA A 132 -0.25 13.34 -12.26
CA ALA A 132 0.74 14.41 -12.16
C ALA A 132 1.96 14.21 -13.09
N CYS A 133 2.35 12.96 -13.37
CA CYS A 133 3.46 12.61 -14.26
C CYS A 133 3.28 11.19 -14.85
N GLY A 134 4.19 10.78 -15.73
CA GLY A 134 4.33 9.41 -16.22
C GLY A 134 5.55 8.70 -15.62
N ILE A 135 5.70 7.40 -15.92
CA ILE A 135 6.84 6.58 -15.46
C ILE A 135 8.18 7.09 -16.02
N ALA A 136 8.18 7.59 -17.25
CA ALA A 136 9.36 8.15 -17.90
C ALA A 136 9.90 9.42 -17.23
N ASP A 137 9.09 10.09 -16.39
CA ASP A 137 9.49 11.31 -15.68
C ASP A 137 10.25 11.01 -14.37
N LEU A 138 10.22 9.76 -13.89
CA LEU A 138 10.96 9.36 -12.68
C LEU A 138 12.47 9.32 -12.99
N PRO A 139 13.32 10.07 -12.27
CA PRO A 139 14.76 10.08 -12.56
C PRO A 139 15.45 8.74 -12.29
N PHE A 140 15.04 8.07 -11.22
CA PHE A 140 15.55 6.76 -10.83
C PHE A 140 14.41 5.89 -10.28
N LEU A 141 14.45 4.60 -10.55
CA LEU A 141 13.53 3.63 -9.97
C LEU A 141 14.25 2.30 -9.77
N ASP A 142 14.37 1.88 -8.51
CA ASP A 142 15.14 0.69 -8.15
C ASP A 142 14.22 -0.47 -7.77
N ALA A 143 13.20 -0.21 -6.96
CA ALA A 143 12.25 -1.22 -6.51
C ALA A 143 10.81 -0.80 -6.77
N VAL A 144 9.98 -1.78 -7.10
CA VAL A 144 8.53 -1.61 -7.22
C VAL A 144 7.86 -2.62 -6.30
N VAL A 145 6.95 -2.14 -5.47
CA VAL A 145 6.23 -2.96 -4.49
C VAL A 145 4.76 -3.03 -4.90
N ILE A 146 4.22 -4.25 -4.97
CA ILE A 146 2.82 -4.51 -5.29
C ILE A 146 2.14 -5.14 -4.08
N SER A 147 1.12 -4.48 -3.52
CA SER A 147 0.34 -4.99 -2.40
C SER A 147 -0.50 -6.19 -2.80
N HIS A 148 -1.24 -6.10 -3.91
CA HIS A 148 -2.15 -7.15 -4.36
C HIS A 148 -2.54 -6.99 -5.83
N SER A 149 -3.41 -7.87 -6.32
CA SER A 149 -3.63 -8.04 -7.75
C SER A 149 -4.80 -7.25 -8.34
N HIS A 150 -5.53 -6.41 -7.59
CA HIS A 150 -6.64 -5.62 -8.15
C HIS A 150 -6.16 -4.59 -9.19
N TYR A 151 -7.06 -4.18 -10.08
CA TYR A 151 -6.73 -3.36 -11.25
C TYR A 151 -6.31 -1.92 -10.91
N ASP A 152 -6.66 -1.42 -9.73
CA ASP A 152 -6.26 -0.12 -9.20
C ASP A 152 -4.93 -0.15 -8.43
N HIS A 153 -4.31 -1.32 -8.26
CA HIS A 153 -3.00 -1.50 -7.62
C HIS A 153 -1.97 -2.19 -8.51
N LEU A 154 -2.43 -3.02 -9.46
CA LEU A 154 -1.59 -3.75 -10.39
C LEU A 154 -2.07 -3.56 -11.83
N SER A 155 -1.29 -2.78 -12.58
CA SER A 155 -1.62 -2.40 -13.94
C SER A 155 -0.64 -2.96 -14.97
N TYR A 156 -1.18 -3.67 -15.96
CA TYR A 156 -0.40 -4.26 -17.05
C TYR A 156 0.38 -3.20 -17.86
N PRO A 157 -0.25 -2.12 -18.38
CA PRO A 157 0.49 -1.14 -19.16
C PRO A 157 1.54 -0.38 -18.33
N THR A 158 1.25 -0.08 -17.06
CA THR A 158 2.23 0.54 -16.17
C THR A 158 3.44 -0.36 -15.91
N VAL A 159 3.25 -1.68 -15.72
CA VAL A 159 4.37 -2.63 -15.59
C VAL A 159 5.25 -2.64 -16.86
N LEU A 160 4.65 -2.58 -18.05
CA LEU A 160 5.41 -2.49 -19.30
C LEU A 160 6.18 -1.18 -19.43
N GLU A 161 5.58 -0.04 -19.06
CA GLU A 161 6.26 1.26 -19.07
C GLU A 161 7.44 1.29 -18.08
N ILE A 162 7.30 0.68 -16.90
CA ILE A 162 8.41 0.50 -15.94
C ILE A 162 9.51 -0.34 -16.57
N THR A 163 9.19 -1.50 -17.15
CA THR A 163 10.19 -2.40 -17.74
C THR A 163 10.95 -1.72 -18.90
N LYS A 164 10.27 -0.85 -19.65
CA LYS A 164 10.82 -0.08 -20.76
C LYS A 164 11.74 1.05 -20.30
N HIS A 165 11.31 1.85 -19.33
CA HIS A 165 12.01 3.07 -18.91
C HIS A 165 13.01 2.83 -17.77
N HIS A 166 12.76 1.81 -16.94
CA HIS A 166 13.57 1.43 -15.77
C HIS A 166 13.85 -0.08 -15.77
N PRO A 167 14.57 -0.61 -16.78
CA PRO A 167 14.73 -2.06 -16.97
C PRO A 167 15.48 -2.78 -15.83
N LYS A 168 16.20 -2.02 -14.98
CA LYS A 168 16.89 -2.55 -13.79
C LYS A 168 16.00 -2.60 -12.55
N ALA A 169 14.77 -2.05 -12.60
CA ALA A 169 13.86 -2.03 -11.46
C ALA A 169 13.42 -3.45 -11.08
N HIS A 170 13.37 -3.73 -9.79
CA HIS A 170 13.02 -5.05 -9.25
C HIS A 170 11.65 -5.04 -8.58
N PHE A 171 10.78 -5.96 -8.97
CA PHE A 171 9.44 -6.07 -8.43
C PHE A 171 9.41 -6.98 -7.20
N PHE A 172 8.79 -6.51 -6.11
CA PHE A 172 8.45 -7.28 -4.92
C PHE A 172 6.94 -7.48 -4.89
N VAL A 173 6.51 -8.74 -4.88
CA VAL A 173 5.09 -9.10 -5.05
C VAL A 173 4.68 -10.20 -4.07
N GLY A 174 3.39 -10.20 -3.73
CA GLY A 174 2.79 -11.27 -2.93
C GLY A 174 2.80 -12.62 -3.65
N MET A 175 2.79 -13.70 -2.88
CA MET A 175 2.78 -15.08 -3.38
C MET A 175 1.68 -15.35 -4.42
N GLY A 176 2.03 -16.00 -5.53
CA GLY A 176 1.16 -16.31 -6.67
C GLY A 176 1.26 -15.32 -7.84
N LEU A 177 1.91 -14.15 -7.67
CA LEU A 177 1.99 -13.13 -8.72
C LEU A 177 3.22 -13.24 -9.63
N ALA A 178 4.32 -13.87 -9.21
CA ALA A 178 5.54 -13.84 -10.03
C ALA A 178 5.39 -14.54 -11.39
N SER A 179 4.52 -15.54 -11.49
CA SER A 179 4.19 -16.18 -12.76
C SER A 179 3.53 -15.21 -13.75
N TRP A 180 2.64 -14.34 -13.26
CA TRP A 180 2.00 -13.29 -14.06
C TRP A 180 3.03 -12.30 -14.59
N PHE A 181 3.95 -11.81 -13.74
CA PHE A 181 5.06 -10.95 -14.16
C PHE A 181 5.96 -11.59 -15.20
N ARG A 182 6.42 -12.82 -14.95
CA ARG A 182 7.30 -13.56 -15.86
C ARG A 182 6.64 -13.84 -17.21
N SER A 183 5.32 -14.08 -17.24
CA SER A 183 4.57 -14.31 -18.49
C SER A 183 4.61 -13.12 -19.47
N MET A 184 4.95 -11.93 -18.98
CA MET A 184 5.06 -10.71 -19.77
C MET A 184 6.51 -10.29 -20.04
N GLY A 185 7.48 -11.14 -19.67
CA GLY A 185 8.91 -10.89 -19.86
C GLY A 185 9.62 -10.15 -18.72
N VAL A 186 8.95 -9.89 -17.59
CA VAL A 186 9.61 -9.29 -16.41
C VAL A 186 10.53 -10.33 -15.76
N GLN A 187 11.84 -10.04 -15.76
CA GLN A 187 12.86 -10.94 -15.22
C GLN A 187 13.16 -10.69 -13.74
N HIS A 188 13.12 -9.43 -13.32
CA HIS A 188 13.48 -8.99 -11.96
C HIS A 188 12.23 -8.97 -11.06
N VAL A 189 11.87 -10.14 -10.51
CA VAL A 189 10.72 -10.27 -9.60
C VAL A 189 11.00 -11.25 -8.46
N THR A 190 10.79 -10.78 -7.23
CA THR A 190 10.82 -11.60 -6.00
C THR A 190 9.41 -11.76 -5.47
N GLU A 191 9.00 -13.02 -5.34
CA GLU A 191 7.72 -13.42 -4.75
C GLU A 191 7.90 -13.72 -3.26
N MET A 192 7.03 -13.16 -2.41
CA MET A 192 7.14 -13.25 -0.95
C MET A 192 5.81 -13.60 -0.29
N ASP A 193 5.90 -14.42 0.74
CA ASP A 193 4.82 -14.75 1.66
C ASP A 193 4.85 -13.79 2.86
N TRP A 194 3.77 -13.73 3.63
CA TRP A 194 3.74 -12.90 4.84
C TRP A 194 4.85 -13.28 5.81
N TRP A 195 5.42 -12.24 6.43
CA TRP A 195 6.54 -12.27 7.36
C TRP A 195 7.87 -12.68 6.75
N GLU A 196 7.96 -12.88 5.44
CA GLU A 196 9.23 -13.10 4.77
C GLU A 196 9.99 -11.78 4.53
N ASP A 197 11.31 -11.86 4.61
CA ASP A 197 12.23 -10.76 4.33
C ASP A 197 13.06 -11.06 3.08
N ALA A 198 13.47 -10.00 2.39
CA ALA A 198 14.47 -10.02 1.34
C ALA A 198 15.43 -8.85 1.51
N ASP A 199 16.73 -9.11 1.35
CA ASP A 199 17.72 -8.06 1.28
C ASP A 199 17.94 -7.66 -0.18
N LEU A 200 18.04 -6.36 -0.42
CA LEU A 200 18.30 -5.74 -1.70
C LEU A 200 19.59 -4.94 -1.60
N THR A 201 20.51 -5.18 -2.53
CA THR A 201 21.77 -4.47 -2.66
C THR A 201 21.88 -3.87 -4.05
N LEU A 202 21.91 -2.54 -4.13
CA LEU A 202 22.18 -1.79 -5.34
C LEU A 202 23.66 -1.47 -5.43
N HIS A 203 24.26 -1.74 -6.58
CA HIS A 203 25.59 -1.26 -6.92
C HIS A 203 25.40 -0.08 -7.86
N LEU A 204 25.80 1.10 -7.41
CA LEU A 204 25.72 2.32 -8.20
C LEU A 204 26.97 2.40 -9.09
N ASP A 205 26.76 2.83 -10.33
CA ASP A 205 27.85 2.96 -11.30
C ASP A 205 28.75 4.15 -10.87
N GLY A 206 29.89 3.86 -10.25
CA GLY A 206 30.92 4.81 -9.81
C GLY A 206 32.32 4.16 -9.78
N PRO A 207 33.44 4.93 -9.76
CA PRO A 207 34.77 4.33 -9.76
C PRO A 207 34.97 3.48 -8.51
N ALA A 208 35.22 2.18 -8.70
CA ALA A 208 35.44 1.24 -7.61
C ALA A 208 36.64 1.68 -6.74
N ALA A 209 36.42 1.90 -5.45
CA ALA A 209 37.50 2.14 -4.49
C ALA A 209 38.39 0.88 -4.42
N LYS A 210 39.70 1.06 -4.60
CA LYS A 210 40.66 -0.05 -4.68
C LYS A 210 41.06 -0.59 -3.29
N THR A 211 40.70 0.10 -2.21
CA THR A 211 41.14 -0.14 -0.82
C THR A 211 40.23 0.61 0.17
N GLU A 212 39.94 0.01 1.34
CA GLU A 212 39.15 0.66 2.43
C GLU A 212 39.84 1.91 3.01
N ALA A 213 41.18 1.98 2.94
CA ALA A 213 41.96 3.07 3.51
C ALA A 213 41.98 4.35 2.65
N ASP A 214 41.55 4.26 1.38
CA ASP A 214 41.53 5.37 0.41
C ASP A 214 40.10 5.81 0.02
N ALA A 215 39.09 5.34 0.78
CA ALA A 215 37.69 5.63 0.53
C ALA A 215 37.37 7.10 0.86
N GLU A 216 37.36 7.96 -0.17
CA GLU A 216 36.69 9.27 -0.11
C GLU A 216 35.22 9.10 0.31
N PRO A 217 34.54 10.16 0.82
CA PRO A 217 33.11 10.10 1.16
C PRO A 217 32.21 9.49 0.07
N ASP A 218 32.61 9.62 -1.20
CA ASP A 218 31.92 9.05 -2.36
C ASP A 218 32.03 7.51 -2.47
N ALA A 219 33.04 6.87 -1.89
CA ALA A 219 33.15 5.41 -1.89
C ALA A 219 32.10 4.73 -1.00
N LYS A 220 31.64 5.40 0.07
CA LYS A 220 30.51 4.94 0.91
C LYS A 220 29.17 4.96 0.16
N ARG A 221 29.09 5.64 -0.98
CA ARG A 221 27.89 5.77 -1.81
C ARG A 221 27.87 4.79 -2.98
N ALA A 222 28.87 3.91 -3.11
CA ALA A 222 28.94 2.90 -4.17
C ALA A 222 27.86 1.81 -4.05
N THR A 223 27.33 1.60 -2.84
CA THR A 223 26.35 0.55 -2.57
C THR A 223 25.19 1.09 -1.73
N VAL A 224 23.96 0.73 -2.11
CA VAL A 224 22.75 1.00 -1.32
C VAL A 224 22.14 -0.32 -0.87
N THR A 225 21.88 -0.45 0.42
CA THR A 225 21.27 -1.64 1.01
C THR A 225 19.86 -1.35 1.51
N ALA A 226 18.99 -2.35 1.39
CA ALA A 226 17.65 -2.29 1.94
C ALA A 226 17.15 -3.67 2.36
N LYS A 227 16.31 -3.70 3.39
CA LYS A 227 15.48 -4.85 3.74
C LYS A 227 14.04 -4.57 3.34
N ILE A 228 13.48 -5.49 2.56
CA ILE A 228 12.08 -5.50 2.15
C ILE A 228 11.37 -6.61 2.92
N SER A 229 10.32 -6.27 3.65
CA SER A 229 9.50 -7.23 4.40
C SER A 229 8.10 -7.30 3.81
N CYS A 230 7.65 -8.50 3.45
CA CYS A 230 6.27 -8.75 3.07
C CYS A 230 5.45 -8.99 4.35
N LEU A 231 4.43 -8.19 4.61
CA LEU A 231 3.69 -8.19 5.87
C LEU A 231 2.18 -8.41 5.63
N PRO A 232 1.44 -8.88 6.64
CA PRO A 232 0.01 -9.10 6.47
C PRO A 232 -0.80 -7.84 6.21
N SER A 233 -1.94 -8.04 5.55
CA SER A 233 -3.05 -7.10 5.42
C SER A 233 -4.36 -7.91 5.50
N GLN A 234 -5.47 -7.28 5.87
CA GLN A 234 -6.81 -7.87 5.76
C GLN A 234 -7.50 -7.39 4.48
N HIS A 235 -7.42 -8.17 3.41
CA HIS A 235 -8.05 -7.85 2.11
C HIS A 235 -8.39 -9.13 1.32
N THR A 236 -8.62 -9.00 0.02
CA THR A 236 -8.84 -10.09 -0.94
C THR A 236 -8.03 -9.83 -2.21
N SER A 237 -7.99 -10.80 -3.13
CA SER A 237 -7.39 -10.58 -4.44
C SER A 237 -8.21 -11.20 -5.56
N SER A 238 -8.29 -10.53 -6.71
CA SER A 238 -8.88 -11.09 -7.91
C SER A 238 -8.49 -10.30 -9.16
N ARG A 239 -8.34 -10.99 -10.29
CA ARG A 239 -8.22 -10.36 -11.62
C ARG A 239 -9.19 -10.94 -12.64
N VAL A 240 -9.59 -12.19 -12.44
CA VAL A 240 -10.46 -12.94 -13.33
C VAL A 240 -11.73 -13.27 -12.57
N PRO A 241 -12.93 -13.00 -13.13
CA PRO A 241 -14.19 -13.36 -12.50
C PRO A 241 -14.20 -14.83 -12.05
N GLY A 242 -14.53 -15.08 -10.78
CA GLY A 242 -14.56 -16.42 -10.19
C GLY A 242 -13.20 -16.96 -9.72
N VAL A 243 -12.10 -16.25 -9.97
CA VAL A 243 -10.77 -16.57 -9.43
C VAL A 243 -10.44 -15.56 -8.34
N ILE A 244 -10.66 -15.96 -7.10
CA ILE A 244 -10.55 -15.10 -5.91
C ILE A 244 -9.53 -15.72 -4.94
N ASP A 245 -8.70 -14.88 -4.34
CA ASP A 245 -7.72 -15.21 -3.32
C ASP A 245 -6.64 -16.22 -3.75
N THR A 246 -6.40 -16.39 -5.06
CA THR A 246 -5.32 -17.26 -5.56
C THR A 246 -3.94 -16.58 -5.53
N THR A 247 -3.92 -15.27 -5.27
CA THR A 247 -2.71 -14.46 -5.08
C THR A 247 -2.76 -13.79 -3.72
N LEU A 248 -1.62 -13.63 -3.07
CA LEU A 248 -1.55 -13.02 -1.74
C LEU A 248 -1.73 -11.50 -1.84
N TRP A 249 -2.44 -10.92 -0.87
CA TRP A 249 -2.48 -9.49 -0.61
C TRP A 249 -1.57 -9.16 0.57
N CYS A 250 -0.84 -8.06 0.51
CA CYS A 250 0.22 -7.74 1.45
C CYS A 250 0.23 -6.26 1.82
N SER A 251 0.65 -5.97 3.05
CA SER A 251 1.34 -4.73 3.36
C SER A 251 2.85 -4.94 3.22
N TRP A 252 3.64 -3.87 3.24
CA TRP A 252 5.07 -3.95 3.01
C TRP A 252 5.84 -3.03 3.95
N ALA A 253 7.00 -3.46 4.42
CA ALA A 253 7.96 -2.57 5.04
C ALA A 253 9.24 -2.48 4.22
N VAL A 254 9.80 -1.27 4.15
CA VAL A 254 11.10 -0.99 3.53
C VAL A 254 11.96 -0.31 4.56
N ARG A 255 13.16 -0.83 4.74
CA ARG A 255 14.20 -0.32 5.62
C ARG A 255 15.47 -0.12 4.81
N SER A 256 16.02 1.09 4.79
CA SER A 256 17.21 1.37 3.99
C SER A 256 18.13 2.39 4.65
N GLY A 257 19.42 2.06 4.69
CA GLY A 257 20.50 2.81 5.31
C GLY A 257 21.75 1.94 5.45
N ALA A 258 22.93 2.56 5.45
CA ALA A 258 24.20 1.84 5.52
C ALA A 258 24.59 1.45 6.95
N THR A 259 24.12 2.20 7.95
CA THR A 259 24.45 1.97 9.36
C THR A 259 23.20 1.99 10.25
N PRO A 260 23.15 1.15 11.30
CA PRO A 260 22.10 1.24 12.31
C PRO A 260 22.08 2.64 12.95
N GLY A 261 20.94 3.32 12.90
CA GLY A 261 20.76 4.70 13.39
C GLY A 261 20.66 5.76 12.28
N GLU A 262 21.13 5.47 11.07
CA GLU A 262 20.93 6.29 9.86
C GLU A 262 19.87 5.69 8.92
N GLU A 263 19.34 4.52 9.26
CA GLU A 263 18.30 3.84 8.52
C GLU A 263 16.97 4.59 8.62
N ARG A 264 16.32 4.78 7.47
CA ARG A 264 14.92 5.20 7.41
C ARG A 264 14.04 4.01 7.07
N SER A 265 12.84 4.03 7.63
CA SER A 265 11.89 2.94 7.57
C SER A 265 10.50 3.42 7.19
N LEU A 266 9.87 2.69 6.27
CA LEU A 266 8.53 2.97 5.78
C LEU A 266 7.67 1.72 5.88
N TRP A 267 6.42 1.88 6.29
CA TRP A 267 5.38 0.86 6.17
C TRP A 267 4.30 1.30 5.17
N PHE A 268 3.99 0.45 4.20
CA PHE A 268 2.96 0.65 3.19
C PHE A 268 1.83 -0.34 3.43
N GLY A 269 0.63 0.16 3.75
CA GLY A 269 -0.50 -0.66 4.15
C GLY A 269 -1.14 -1.46 3.01
N GLY A 270 -0.96 -1.02 1.76
CA GLY A 270 -1.80 -1.47 0.65
C GLY A 270 -3.28 -1.19 0.92
N ASP A 271 -4.15 -1.99 0.34
CA ASP A 271 -5.56 -2.04 0.76
C ASP A 271 -5.72 -2.93 1.96
N THR A 272 -6.49 -2.46 2.94
CA THR A 272 -6.70 -3.22 4.16
C THR A 272 -7.94 -2.78 4.91
N GLY A 273 -8.67 -3.73 5.48
CA GLY A 273 -9.66 -3.51 6.53
C GLY A 273 -9.04 -3.63 7.91
N TYR A 274 -9.73 -3.09 8.92
CA TYR A 274 -9.33 -3.22 10.33
C TYR A 274 -10.32 -4.06 11.15
N ARG A 275 -11.60 -3.99 10.81
CA ARG A 275 -12.71 -4.64 11.51
C ARG A 275 -13.91 -4.78 10.58
N ALA A 276 -14.82 -5.70 10.87
CA ALA A 276 -16.07 -5.84 10.14
C ALA A 276 -17.22 -5.21 10.93
N VAL A 277 -17.83 -4.19 10.34
CA VAL A 277 -18.93 -3.41 10.92
C VAL A 277 -20.26 -3.95 10.38
N PRO A 278 -21.27 -4.22 11.23
CA PRO A 278 -22.60 -4.63 10.76
C PRO A 278 -23.37 -3.45 10.15
N GLU A 279 -24.55 -3.72 9.58
CA GLU A 279 -25.44 -2.64 9.15
C GLU A 279 -26.02 -1.93 10.38
N LEU A 280 -25.72 -0.63 10.49
CA LEU A 280 -26.15 0.22 11.59
C LEU A 280 -27.27 1.19 11.17
N PRO A 281 -28.10 1.65 12.11
CA PRO A 281 -28.99 2.79 11.90
C PRO A 281 -28.25 4.01 11.33
N ALA A 282 -28.96 4.81 10.52
CA ALA A 282 -28.37 5.98 9.88
C ALA A 282 -27.90 7.01 10.92
N GLY A 283 -26.65 7.46 10.80
CA GLY A 283 -26.03 8.43 11.69
C GLY A 283 -25.45 7.83 12.98
N GLU A 284 -25.56 6.51 13.19
CA GLU A 284 -24.91 5.84 14.30
C GLU A 284 -23.40 5.72 14.06
N ASP A 285 -22.60 6.07 15.08
CA ASP A 285 -21.14 6.01 15.02
C ASP A 285 -20.66 4.59 15.31
N ASP A 286 -20.05 3.93 14.32
CA ASP A 286 -19.51 2.58 14.44
C ASP A 286 -18.30 2.49 15.40
N TRP A 287 -17.77 3.62 15.86
CA TRP A 287 -16.74 3.73 16.90
C TRP A 287 -17.29 4.16 18.27
N GLY A 288 -18.61 4.25 18.44
CA GLY A 288 -19.26 4.51 19.72
C GLY A 288 -19.12 3.34 20.71
N GLU A 289 -19.39 3.62 22.00
CA GLU A 289 -19.26 2.65 23.11
C GLU A 289 -20.01 1.33 22.84
N ALA A 290 -21.19 1.40 22.21
CA ALA A 290 -22.00 0.24 21.86
C ALA A 290 -21.28 -0.77 20.95
N HIS A 291 -20.26 -0.33 20.19
CA HIS A 291 -19.56 -1.12 19.17
C HIS A 291 -18.11 -1.44 19.52
N GLU A 292 -17.67 -1.14 20.75
CA GLU A 292 -16.30 -1.45 21.19
C GLU A 292 -15.97 -2.95 21.16
N HIS A 293 -17.01 -3.79 21.29
CA HIS A 293 -16.91 -5.24 21.28
C HIS A 293 -16.57 -5.83 19.89
N LEU A 294 -16.64 -5.04 18.81
CA LEU A 294 -16.34 -5.54 17.47
C LEU A 294 -14.87 -5.96 17.36
N PRO A 295 -14.57 -7.15 16.81
CA PRO A 295 -13.22 -7.65 16.71
C PRO A 295 -12.38 -6.79 15.75
N ARG A 296 -11.15 -6.51 16.17
CA ARG A 296 -10.15 -5.76 15.41
C ARG A 296 -9.05 -6.69 14.94
N ASN A 297 -8.45 -6.39 13.80
CA ASN A 297 -7.35 -7.19 13.26
C ASN A 297 -6.09 -6.99 14.13
N PRO A 298 -5.61 -8.03 14.84
CA PRO A 298 -4.44 -7.89 15.70
C PRO A 298 -3.13 -7.79 14.92
N GLN A 299 -3.12 -8.09 13.62
CA GLN A 299 -1.90 -8.14 12.82
C GLN A 299 -1.18 -6.81 12.75
N PHE A 300 -1.88 -5.68 12.75
CA PHE A 300 -1.23 -4.37 12.74
C PHE A 300 -0.44 -4.11 14.02
N LYS A 301 -0.96 -4.55 15.17
CA LYS A 301 -0.27 -4.46 16.45
C LYS A 301 0.94 -5.38 16.48
N GLN A 302 0.79 -6.61 15.98
CA GLN A 302 1.91 -7.56 15.82
C GLN A 302 3.00 -6.98 14.90
N ILE A 303 2.63 -6.32 13.80
CA ILE A 303 3.56 -5.61 12.91
C ILE A 303 4.30 -4.52 13.71
N GLY A 304 3.61 -3.66 14.43
CA GLY A 304 4.27 -2.61 15.23
C GLY A 304 5.18 -3.15 16.33
N GLU A 305 4.84 -4.29 16.93
CA GLU A 305 5.64 -4.95 17.96
C GLU A 305 6.87 -5.68 17.42
N LEU A 306 6.76 -6.35 16.29
CA LEU A 306 7.80 -7.23 15.73
C LEU A 306 8.64 -6.55 14.63
N ARG A 307 8.13 -5.49 14.04
CA ARG A 307 8.72 -4.78 12.91
C ARG A 307 8.74 -3.27 13.08
N GLY A 308 7.92 -2.69 13.95
CA GLY A 308 7.96 -1.25 14.22
C GLY A 308 9.04 -0.87 15.24
N PRO A 309 9.17 0.43 15.57
CA PRO A 309 8.45 1.55 14.95
C PRO A 309 8.91 1.81 13.50
N PHE A 310 8.11 2.57 12.75
CA PHE A 310 8.44 3.04 11.40
C PHE A 310 8.47 4.56 11.35
N ASP A 311 9.36 5.15 10.56
CA ASP A 311 9.42 6.62 10.40
C ASP A 311 8.15 7.13 9.68
N LEU A 312 7.75 6.44 8.61
CA LEU A 312 6.60 6.82 7.79
C LEU A 312 5.63 5.65 7.52
N GLY A 313 4.34 5.88 7.71
CA GLY A 313 3.25 5.03 7.25
C GLY A 313 2.56 5.58 6.01
N LEU A 314 2.28 4.75 5.01
CA LEU A 314 1.39 5.05 3.89
C LEU A 314 0.13 4.21 4.08
N ILE A 315 -0.97 4.84 4.53
CA ILE A 315 -2.12 4.13 5.12
C ILE A 315 -3.40 4.51 4.37
N PRO A 316 -4.21 3.54 3.90
CA PRO A 316 -5.41 3.84 3.12
C PRO A 316 -6.45 4.54 3.99
N ILE A 317 -7.13 5.54 3.41
CA ILE A 317 -8.21 6.28 4.07
C ILE A 317 -9.49 6.36 3.23
N GLY A 318 -9.50 5.80 2.02
CA GLY A 318 -10.63 5.83 1.08
C GLY A 318 -11.28 4.46 0.89
N ALA A 319 -12.27 4.39 0.00
CA ALA A 319 -12.95 3.17 -0.41
C ALA A 319 -13.77 2.45 0.68
N TYR A 320 -14.32 3.19 1.64
CA TYR A 320 -14.86 2.61 2.88
C TYR A 320 -16.40 2.60 2.99
N GLU A 321 -17.16 3.29 2.13
CA GLU A 321 -18.63 3.28 2.19
C GLU A 321 -19.28 2.32 1.16
N PRO A 322 -20.40 1.66 1.50
CA PRO A 322 -21.01 1.65 2.83
C PRO A 322 -20.25 0.73 3.80
N ARG A 323 -20.10 1.16 5.06
CA ARG A 323 -19.31 0.44 6.09
C ARG A 323 -19.69 -1.03 6.25
N TYR A 324 -20.98 -1.36 6.23
CA TYR A 324 -21.48 -2.74 6.41
C TYR A 324 -21.21 -3.69 5.23
N ILE A 325 -20.60 -3.17 4.16
CA ILE A 325 -20.13 -3.94 3.01
C ILE A 325 -18.60 -3.88 2.95
N MET A 326 -18.02 -2.68 3.11
CA MET A 326 -16.60 -2.44 2.80
C MET A 326 -15.67 -2.61 4.00
N SER A 327 -16.13 -2.43 5.24
CA SER A 327 -15.26 -2.36 6.44
C SER A 327 -14.32 -3.55 6.63
N ALA A 328 -14.78 -4.75 6.27
CA ALA A 328 -13.95 -5.95 6.36
C ALA A 328 -12.69 -5.89 5.46
N MET A 329 -12.70 -5.08 4.39
CA MET A 329 -11.63 -5.04 3.38
C MET A 329 -11.03 -3.65 3.16
N HIS A 330 -11.72 -2.57 3.57
CA HIS A 330 -11.22 -1.20 3.52
C HIS A 330 -11.46 -0.48 4.86
N ALA A 331 -10.37 0.03 5.43
CA ALA A 331 -10.33 0.90 6.58
C ALA A 331 -10.98 2.25 6.24
N ASP A 332 -11.87 2.73 7.10
CA ASP A 332 -12.22 4.15 7.07
C ASP A 332 -11.12 4.98 7.76
N PRO A 333 -11.19 6.33 7.73
CA PRO A 333 -10.18 7.16 8.36
C PRO A 333 -10.02 6.94 9.87
N ALA A 334 -11.06 6.47 10.57
CA ALA A 334 -10.96 6.15 11.99
C ALA A 334 -10.24 4.80 12.24
N ASP A 335 -10.53 3.78 11.43
CA ASP A 335 -9.75 2.54 11.38
C ASP A 335 -8.27 2.83 11.04
N ALA A 336 -8.02 3.72 10.08
CA ALA A 336 -6.67 4.11 9.66
C ALA A 336 -5.84 4.73 10.80
N VAL A 337 -6.46 5.53 11.67
CA VAL A 337 -5.80 6.09 12.86
C VAL A 337 -5.43 5.01 13.87
N GLU A 338 -6.23 3.96 14.01
CA GLU A 338 -5.85 2.83 14.86
C GLU A 338 -4.74 1.97 14.23
N ILE A 339 -4.79 1.74 12.92
CA ILE A 339 -3.70 1.09 12.18
C ILE A 339 -2.38 1.87 12.35
N PHE A 340 -2.43 3.19 12.24
CA PHE A 340 -1.29 4.08 12.49
C PHE A 340 -0.67 3.86 13.88
N ARG A 341 -1.50 3.79 14.92
CA ARG A 341 -1.07 3.55 16.31
C ARG A 341 -0.53 2.14 16.51
N ASP A 342 -1.24 1.14 16.00
CA ASP A 342 -0.91 -0.28 16.16
C ASP A 342 0.40 -0.64 15.44
N THR A 343 0.63 -0.09 14.25
CA THR A 343 1.90 -0.26 13.50
C THR A 343 3.06 0.57 14.05
N ARG A 344 2.78 1.49 14.99
CA ARG A 344 3.78 2.40 15.59
C ARG A 344 4.52 3.25 14.55
N CYS A 345 3.81 3.69 13.52
CA CYS A 345 4.34 4.70 12.61
C CYS A 345 4.50 6.03 13.37
N GLN A 346 5.59 6.75 13.15
CA GLN A 346 5.82 8.05 13.77
C GLN A 346 5.08 9.16 13.02
N ARG A 347 5.10 9.09 11.68
CA ARG A 347 4.37 9.96 10.76
C ARG A 347 3.60 9.11 9.77
N ALA A 348 2.57 9.66 9.13
CA ALA A 348 1.83 8.97 8.09
C ALA A 348 1.26 9.90 7.01
N ILE A 349 1.04 9.34 5.82
CA ILE A 349 0.30 9.96 4.72
C ILE A 349 -0.88 9.05 4.33
N GLY A 350 -2.06 9.66 4.17
CA GLY A 350 -3.29 9.01 3.75
C GLY A 350 -3.29 8.72 2.26
N ILE A 351 -3.53 7.46 1.88
CA ILE A 351 -3.53 6.98 0.49
C ILE A 351 -4.93 6.45 0.08
N HIS A 352 -5.06 5.95 -1.14
CA HIS A 352 -6.27 5.27 -1.68
C HIS A 352 -7.52 6.14 -1.82
N TRP A 353 -7.36 7.47 -1.80
CA TRP A 353 -8.46 8.42 -1.98
C TRP A 353 -8.15 9.38 -3.15
N GLY A 354 -9.08 10.28 -3.46
CA GLY A 354 -8.77 11.42 -4.33
C GLY A 354 -8.51 11.10 -5.81
N THR A 355 -8.69 9.86 -6.29
CA THR A 355 -8.33 9.48 -7.67
C THR A 355 -9.45 8.79 -8.44
N TRP A 356 -9.96 7.68 -7.95
CA TRP A 356 -11.12 6.95 -8.51
C TRP A 356 -12.29 6.94 -7.52
N THR A 357 -13.50 6.82 -8.03
CA THR A 357 -14.69 6.53 -7.22
C THR A 357 -14.93 5.02 -7.22
N LEU A 358 -14.38 4.33 -6.23
CA LEU A 358 -14.51 2.87 -6.08
C LEU A 358 -15.77 2.49 -5.28
N THR A 359 -16.25 3.45 -4.51
CA THR A 359 -17.30 3.33 -3.49
C THR A 359 -18.08 4.65 -3.41
N THR A 360 -18.88 4.82 -2.36
CA THR A 360 -19.97 5.80 -2.33
C THR A 360 -19.71 6.99 -1.41
N GLU A 361 -18.58 7.05 -0.70
CA GLU A 361 -18.24 8.22 0.12
C GLU A 361 -17.98 9.45 -0.76
N PRO A 362 -18.29 10.67 -0.27
CA PRO A 362 -17.92 11.90 -0.98
C PRO A 362 -16.40 12.01 -1.15
N VAL A 363 -15.94 12.39 -2.34
CA VAL A 363 -14.51 12.35 -2.74
C VAL A 363 -13.56 13.18 -1.86
N LEU A 364 -14.06 14.19 -1.14
CA LEU A 364 -13.29 15.05 -0.21
C LEU A 364 -13.63 14.79 1.27
N GLU A 365 -14.41 13.76 1.58
CA GLU A 365 -14.70 13.35 2.96
C GLU A 365 -13.51 12.69 3.67
N PRO A 366 -12.70 11.83 3.03
CA PRO A 366 -11.63 11.10 3.73
C PRO A 366 -10.69 11.98 4.57
N PRO A 367 -10.13 13.10 4.07
CA PRO A 367 -9.27 13.96 4.88
C PRO A 367 -10.00 14.63 6.06
N LYS A 368 -11.29 14.93 5.91
CA LYS A 368 -12.09 15.55 6.98
C LYS A 368 -12.33 14.55 8.12
N ARG A 369 -12.70 13.32 7.77
CA ARG A 369 -12.88 12.23 8.74
C ARG A 369 -11.55 11.84 9.40
N LEU A 370 -10.43 11.87 8.66
CA LEU A 370 -9.10 11.64 9.23
C LEU A 370 -8.78 12.64 10.35
N ARG A 371 -8.94 13.94 10.10
CA ARG A 371 -8.74 14.99 11.12
C ARG A 371 -9.62 14.79 12.35
N ALA A 372 -10.90 14.46 12.13
CA ALA A 372 -11.83 14.19 13.22
C ALA A 372 -11.42 12.96 14.05
N ALA A 373 -10.93 11.89 13.40
CA ALA A 373 -10.44 10.69 14.06
C ALA A 373 -9.15 10.94 14.86
N LEU A 374 -8.20 11.72 14.30
CA LEU A 374 -6.98 12.14 15.01
C LEU A 374 -7.31 12.92 16.28
N LYS A 375 -8.20 13.92 16.15
CA LYS A 375 -8.71 14.71 17.27
C LYS A 375 -9.32 13.84 18.36
N ARG A 376 -10.15 12.86 17.98
CA ARG A 376 -10.80 11.91 18.90
C ARG A 376 -9.78 11.11 19.72
N ARG A 377 -8.59 10.84 19.16
CA ARG A 377 -7.49 10.12 19.83
C ARG A 377 -6.46 11.04 20.50
N GLY A 378 -6.70 12.35 20.53
CA GLY A 378 -5.74 13.32 21.10
C GLY A 378 -4.46 13.44 20.29
N ILE A 379 -4.46 13.06 19.02
CA ILE A 379 -3.36 13.24 18.08
C ILE A 379 -3.57 14.57 17.35
N ALA A 380 -2.48 15.29 17.06
CA ALA A 380 -2.57 16.54 16.32
C ALA A 380 -3.28 16.33 14.97
N GLU A 381 -4.26 17.18 14.67
CA GLU A 381 -5.08 17.10 13.44
C GLU A 381 -4.27 17.32 12.15
N THR A 382 -3.07 17.86 12.28
CA THR A 382 -2.11 18.10 11.19
C THR A 382 -0.69 17.88 11.68
N GLY A 383 0.23 17.54 10.77
CA GLY A 383 1.65 17.39 11.05
C GLY A 383 2.02 16.04 11.67
N VAL A 384 1.12 15.05 11.70
CA VAL A 384 1.41 13.69 12.22
C VAL A 384 0.97 12.65 11.20
N PHE A 385 -0.33 12.53 10.96
CA PHE A 385 -0.92 11.71 9.91
C PHE A 385 -1.73 12.61 8.99
N ASP A 386 -1.15 12.98 7.85
CA ASP A 386 -1.67 14.00 6.94
C ASP A 386 -2.11 13.42 5.60
N VAL A 387 -2.59 14.31 4.74
CA VAL A 387 -2.72 14.09 3.30
C VAL A 387 -1.94 15.17 2.56
N CYS A 388 -1.63 14.93 1.29
CA CYS A 388 -1.00 15.90 0.39
C CYS A 388 -1.79 16.01 -0.92
N ASP A 389 -1.39 16.93 -1.78
CA ASP A 389 -1.94 17.07 -3.14
C ASP A 389 -1.30 16.07 -4.12
N ILE A 390 -1.97 15.78 -5.24
CA ILE A 390 -1.46 14.85 -6.24
C ILE A 390 -0.25 15.50 -6.93
N GLY A 391 0.89 14.81 -6.89
CA GLY A 391 2.20 15.26 -7.33
C GLY A 391 3.01 15.97 -6.26
N GLU A 392 2.46 16.23 -5.07
CA GLU A 392 3.16 16.94 -4.01
C GLU A 392 4.17 16.02 -3.29
N SER A 393 5.38 16.54 -3.07
CA SER A 393 6.43 15.88 -2.28
C SER A 393 6.41 16.35 -0.82
N ARG A 394 6.55 15.42 0.12
CA ARG A 394 6.66 15.66 1.56
C ARG A 394 7.95 15.07 2.11
N VAL A 395 8.54 15.73 3.11
CA VAL A 395 9.78 15.34 3.81
C VAL A 395 9.47 14.85 5.23
N PHE A 396 10.23 13.88 5.72
CA PHE A 396 10.03 13.20 7.02
C PHE A 396 11.34 12.83 7.70
#